data_AF-A0A6B3VXW7-F1
#
_entry.id   AF-A0A6B3VXW7-F1
#
_cell.length_a   1.000
_cell.length_b   1.000
_cell.length_c   1.000
_cell.angle_alpha   90.00
_cell.angle_beta   90.00
_cell.angle_gamma   90.00
#
_symmetry.space_group_name_H-M   'P 1'
#
loop_
_entity.id
_entity.type
_entity.pdbx_description
1 polymer ?
#
loop_
_entity_poly.entity_id
_entity_poly.type
_entity_poly.pdbx_seq_one_letter_code
_entity_poly.pdbx_strand_id
1 'polypeptide(L)'
;MYAYSMYLFFDFAGYSAFAIGISYIMGIKTPENFNMPFISRNIKDFWNRWHMTLSFWFRDYVYMRFVFLMRKKKWIKDRYVTSYIGYFLLFFLMGVWHGLEWHYILYGLYHAFLMISFDIFERINKKHKFWPNNKATRPIAIIMTFNFICFGFYIFSGKFI
;
A
#
# COMPACT_ATOMS: atom_id res chain seq x y z
N MET A 1 -4.48 -5.76 17.71
CA MET A 1 -4.18 -5.80 16.26
C MET A 1 -5.43 -6.02 15.39
N TYR A 2 -6.03 -7.21 15.36
CA TYR A 2 -7.12 -7.53 14.42
C TYR A 2 -8.40 -6.71 14.62
N ALA A 3 -8.84 -6.53 15.87
CA ALA A 3 -10.03 -5.73 16.17
C ALA A 3 -9.90 -4.28 15.65
N TYR A 4 -8.74 -3.64 15.87
CA TYR A 4 -8.46 -2.31 15.34
C TYR A 4 -8.43 -2.29 13.80
N SER A 5 -7.84 -3.32 13.17
CA SER A 5 -7.80 -3.42 11.70
C SER A 5 -9.20 -3.46 11.09
N MET A 6 -10.11 -4.23 11.70
CA MET A 6 -11.50 -4.33 11.25
C MET A 6 -12.27 -3.04 11.54
N TYR A 7 -12.10 -2.45 12.73
CA TYR A 7 -12.68 -1.16 13.07
C TYR A 7 -12.27 -0.08 12.05
N LEU A 8 -10.97 0.07 11.80
CA LEU A 8 -10.43 1.04 10.84
C LEU A 8 -11.01 0.84 9.44
N PHE A 9 -11.11 -0.41 8.98
CA PHE A 9 -11.68 -0.70 7.67
C PHE A 9 -13.18 -0.38 7.60
N PHE A 10 -13.99 -0.88 8.54
CA PHE A 10 -15.43 -0.71 8.47
C PHE A 10 -15.87 0.75 8.66
N ASP A 11 -15.23 1.46 9.59
CA ASP A 11 -15.49 2.88 9.81
C ASP A 11 -15.15 3.70 8.55
N PHE A 12 -13.95 3.50 8.00
CA PHE A 12 -13.50 4.31 6.88
C PHE A 12 -14.12 3.92 5.53
N ALA A 13 -14.38 2.64 5.31
CA ALA A 13 -15.12 2.18 4.14
C ALA A 13 -16.59 2.63 4.20
N GLY A 14 -17.21 2.60 5.39
CA GLY A 14 -18.56 3.13 5.62
C GLY A 14 -18.64 4.62 5.31
N TYR A 15 -17.72 5.41 5.87
CA TYR A 15 -17.57 6.84 5.55
C TYR A 15 -17.42 7.07 4.04
N SER A 16 -16.53 6.32 3.39
CA SER A 16 -16.29 6.44 1.94
C SER A 16 -17.55 6.15 1.13
N ALA A 17 -18.34 5.14 1.52
CA ALA A 17 -19.59 4.80 0.85
C ALA A 17 -20.64 5.93 0.96
N PHE A 18 -20.74 6.59 2.11
CA PHE A 18 -21.60 7.78 2.25
C PHE A 18 -21.14 8.92 1.34
N ALA A 19 -19.84 9.21 1.31
CA ALA A 19 -19.28 10.27 0.46
C ALA A 19 -19.56 10.00 -1.03
N ILE A 20 -19.37 8.75 -1.49
CA ILE A 20 -19.66 8.33 -2.87
C ILE A 20 -21.16 8.43 -3.16
N GLY A 21 -22.01 7.97 -2.25
CA GLY A 21 -23.47 8.04 -2.39
C GLY A 21 -23.97 9.48 -2.55
N ILE A 22 -23.49 10.40 -1.71
CA ILE A 22 -23.82 11.83 -1.82
C ILE A 22 -23.29 12.41 -3.14
N SER A 23 -22.06 12.09 -3.51
CA SER A 23 -21.47 12.54 -4.79
C SER A 23 -22.34 12.11 -5.98
N TYR A 24 -22.84 10.87 -5.99
CA TYR A 24 -23.69 10.36 -7.06
C TYR A 24 -25.03 11.08 -7.11
N ILE A 25 -25.62 11.43 -5.96
CA ILE A 25 -26.84 12.26 -5.89
C ILE A 25 -26.59 13.65 -6.48
N MET A 26 -25.40 14.23 -6.26
CA MET A 26 -24.99 15.50 -6.85
C MET A 26 -24.61 15.41 -8.35
N GLY A 27 -24.76 14.23 -8.97
CA GLY A 27 -24.46 14.00 -10.39
C GLY A 27 -22.98 13.79 -10.73
N ILE A 28 -22.10 13.70 -9.73
CA ILE A 28 -20.66 13.50 -9.92
C ILE A 28 -20.28 12.08 -9.56
N LYS A 29 -19.66 11.35 -10.49
CA LYS A 29 -19.17 9.99 -10.25
C LYS A 29 -17.77 9.99 -9.63
N THR A 30 -17.70 10.06 -8.31
CA THR A 30 -16.44 9.98 -7.54
C THR A 30 -15.90 8.54 -7.53
N PRO A 31 -14.56 8.34 -7.62
CA PRO A 31 -13.93 7.03 -7.59
C PRO A 31 -14.14 6.26 -6.28
N GLU A 32 -14.22 4.93 -6.40
CA GLU A 32 -14.25 4.01 -5.25
C GLU A 32 -12.95 4.08 -4.43
N ASN A 33 -13.09 3.86 -3.13
CA ASN A 33 -11.94 3.93 -2.21
C ASN A 33 -11.44 2.56 -1.73
N PHE A 34 -12.29 1.55 -1.71
CA PHE A 34 -11.95 0.19 -1.26
C PHE A 34 -12.45 -0.88 -2.22
N ASN A 35 -11.66 -1.93 -2.43
CA ASN A 35 -12.05 -3.08 -3.25
C ASN A 35 -11.55 -4.41 -2.66
N MET A 36 -12.28 -4.92 -1.67
CA MET A 36 -11.97 -6.17 -0.95
C MET A 36 -10.47 -6.25 -0.56
N PRO A 37 -9.94 -5.32 0.24
CA PRO A 37 -8.51 -5.23 0.50
C PRO A 37 -7.94 -6.45 1.22
N PHE A 38 -8.73 -7.17 2.03
CA PHE A 38 -8.22 -8.31 2.81
C PHE A 38 -8.07 -9.62 2.04
N ILE A 39 -8.55 -9.71 0.79
CA ILE A 39 -8.28 -10.85 -0.11
C ILE A 39 -7.03 -10.63 -0.99
N SER A 40 -6.28 -9.55 -0.70
CA SER A 40 -5.06 -9.21 -1.43
C SER A 40 -4.01 -10.28 -1.24
N ARG A 41 -3.36 -10.66 -2.34
CA ARG A 41 -2.37 -11.74 -2.32
C ARG A 41 -0.95 -11.29 -2.00
N ASN A 42 -0.72 -9.98 -2.05
CA ASN A 42 0.57 -9.37 -1.77
C ASN A 42 0.37 -7.87 -1.51
N ILE A 43 1.46 -7.21 -1.10
CA ILE A 43 1.45 -5.79 -0.76
C ILE A 43 1.12 -4.86 -1.94
N LYS A 44 1.53 -5.20 -3.17
CA LYS A 44 1.19 -4.40 -4.37
C LYS A 44 -0.31 -4.47 -4.65
N ASP A 45 -0.89 -5.67 -4.58
CA ASP A 45 -2.33 -5.92 -4.73
C ASP A 45 -3.15 -5.20 -3.64
N PHE A 46 -2.65 -5.19 -2.40
CA PHE A 46 -3.28 -4.48 -1.29
C PHE A 46 -3.41 -2.97 -1.53
N TRP A 47 -2.32 -2.31 -1.94
CA TRP A 47 -2.37 -0.87 -2.23
C TRP A 47 -3.22 -0.50 -3.46
N ASN A 48 -3.52 -1.46 -4.34
CA ASN A 48 -4.50 -1.29 -5.41
C ASN A 48 -5.96 -1.50 -4.95
N ARG A 49 -6.19 -1.77 -3.66
CA ARG A 49 -7.52 -2.12 -3.11
C ARG A 49 -7.85 -1.37 -1.82
N TRP A 50 -6.87 -0.74 -1.18
CA TRP A 50 -7.01 0.00 0.07
C TRP A 50 -6.80 1.49 -0.17
N HIS A 51 -7.73 2.32 0.30
CA HIS A 51 -7.67 3.79 0.19
C HIS A 51 -7.21 4.23 -1.21
N MET A 52 -7.84 3.66 -2.24
CA MET A 52 -7.36 3.66 -3.63
C MET A 52 -7.17 5.08 -4.17
N THR A 53 -8.04 6.00 -3.80
CA THR A 53 -7.96 7.40 -4.24
C THR A 53 -6.65 8.05 -3.77
N LEU A 54 -6.31 7.92 -2.48
CA LEU A 54 -5.04 8.38 -1.91
C LEU A 54 -3.85 7.60 -2.48
N SER A 55 -3.96 6.26 -2.53
CA SER A 55 -2.87 5.40 -3.01
C SER A 55 -2.47 5.74 -4.45
N PHE A 56 -3.45 5.92 -5.34
CA PHE A 56 -3.21 6.29 -6.73
C PHE A 56 -2.71 7.72 -6.86
N TRP A 57 -3.21 8.64 -6.04
CA TRP A 57 -2.69 10.00 -6.01
C TRP A 57 -1.19 10.01 -5.64
N PHE A 58 -0.78 9.32 -4.57
CA PHE A 58 0.63 9.20 -4.20
C PHE A 58 1.46 8.49 -5.28
N ARG A 59 0.93 7.42 -5.88
CA ARG A 59 1.59 6.72 -6.98
C ARG A 59 1.89 7.66 -8.14
N ASP A 60 0.89 8.39 -8.62
CA ASP A 60 0.98 9.14 -9.88
C ASP A 60 1.67 10.49 -9.69
N TYR A 61 1.45 11.16 -8.54
CA TYR A 61 1.97 12.49 -8.27
C TYR A 61 3.28 12.51 -7.49
N VAL A 62 3.60 11.47 -6.71
CA VAL A 62 4.86 11.40 -5.95
C VAL A 62 5.81 10.41 -6.60
N TYR A 63 5.45 9.12 -6.61
CA TYR A 63 6.35 8.07 -7.06
C TYR A 63 6.71 8.18 -8.55
N MET A 64 5.71 8.26 -9.43
CA MET A 64 5.94 8.30 -10.87
C MET A 64 6.69 9.58 -11.29
N ARG A 65 6.36 10.73 -10.69
CA ARG A 65 7.09 11.99 -10.91
C ARG A 65 8.55 11.90 -10.47
N PHE A 66 8.80 11.32 -9.29
CA PHE A 66 10.16 11.10 -8.79
C PHE A 66 10.95 10.16 -9.69
N VAL A 67 10.42 8.98 -10.02
CA VAL A 67 11.10 8.00 -10.87
C VAL A 67 11.38 8.58 -12.26
N PHE A 68 10.45 9.36 -12.83
CA PHE A 68 10.66 10.05 -14.11
C PHE A 68 11.82 11.05 -14.02
N LEU A 69 11.86 11.88 -12.97
CA LEU A 69 12.93 12.85 -12.76
C LEU A 69 14.30 12.17 -12.63
N MET A 70 14.38 11.12 -11.79
CA MET A 70 15.60 10.35 -11.57
C MET A 70 16.14 9.75 -12.87
N ARG A 71 15.26 9.19 -13.70
CA ARG A 71 15.63 8.64 -15.01
C ARG A 71 16.07 9.72 -15.98
N LYS A 72 15.35 10.84 -16.06
CA LYS A 72 15.68 11.96 -16.96
C LYS A 72 17.06 12.54 -16.65
N LYS A 73 17.37 12.69 -15.36
CA LYS A 73 18.65 13.23 -14.89
C LYS A 73 19.78 12.19 -14.85
N LYS A 74 19.49 10.91 -15.08
CA LYS A 74 20.44 9.78 -15.01
C LYS A 74 21.25 9.75 -13.71
N TRP A 75 20.68 10.20 -12.59
CA TRP A 75 21.37 10.25 -11.30
C TRP A 75 21.77 8.87 -10.79
N ILE A 76 20.95 7.85 -11.09
CA ILE A 76 21.19 6.46 -10.71
C ILE A 76 21.07 5.59 -11.96
N LYS A 77 22.11 4.78 -12.22
CA LYS A 77 22.12 3.85 -13.38
C LYS A 77 21.21 2.64 -13.16
N ASP A 78 21.11 2.17 -11.92
CA ASP A 78 20.28 1.00 -11.57
C ASP A 78 18.79 1.38 -11.44
N ARG A 79 17.95 0.68 -12.22
CA ARG A 79 16.49 0.87 -12.26
C ARG A 79 15.84 0.49 -10.93
N TYR A 80 16.31 -0.57 -10.28
CA TYR A 80 15.72 -1.10 -9.05
C TYR A 80 16.04 -0.21 -7.87
N VAL A 81 17.28 0.27 -7.77
CA VAL A 81 17.66 1.25 -6.73
C VAL A 81 16.79 2.51 -6.85
N THR A 82 16.56 2.98 -8.08
CA THR A 82 15.66 4.13 -8.32
C THR A 82 14.23 3.84 -7.83
N SER A 83 13.68 2.66 -8.13
CA SER A 83 12.35 2.26 -7.67
C SER A 83 12.27 2.15 -6.14
N TYR A 84 13.31 1.63 -5.48
CA TYR A 84 13.32 1.46 -4.02
C TYR A 84 13.37 2.80 -3.29
N ILE A 85 14.18 3.74 -3.77
CA ILE A 85 14.19 5.11 -3.24
C ILE A 85 12.83 5.76 -3.49
N GLY A 86 12.21 5.51 -4.65
CA GLY A 86 10.86 5.96 -4.96
C GLY A 86 9.82 5.41 -3.97
N TYR A 87 9.85 4.11 -3.65
CA TYR A 87 8.93 3.51 -2.67
C TYR A 87 9.17 4.06 -1.28
N PHE A 88 10.44 4.24 -0.87
CA PHE A 88 10.78 4.88 0.39
C PHE A 88 10.19 6.28 0.47
N LEU A 89 10.43 7.12 -0.54
CA LEU A 89 9.91 8.49 -0.58
C LEU A 89 8.38 8.52 -0.54
N LEU A 90 7.72 7.69 -1.36
CA LEU A 90 6.25 7.61 -1.41
C LEU A 90 5.65 7.27 -0.05
N PHE A 91 6.14 6.21 0.60
CA PHE A 91 5.54 5.76 1.85
C PHE A 91 5.99 6.59 3.06
N PHE A 92 7.19 7.17 3.02
CA PHE A 92 7.62 8.13 4.03
C PHE A 92 6.73 9.38 4.01
N LEU A 93 6.51 9.97 2.84
CA LEU A 93 5.62 11.12 2.70
C LEU A 93 4.16 10.77 3.02
N MET A 94 3.72 9.55 2.70
CA MET A 94 2.41 9.07 3.12
C MET A 94 2.30 8.95 4.64
N GLY A 95 3.35 8.49 5.33
CA GLY A 95 3.41 8.49 6.80
C GLY A 95 3.30 9.90 7.38
N VAL A 96 4.12 10.82 6.88
CA VAL A 96 4.11 12.24 7.28
C VAL A 96 2.74 12.90 7.03
N TRP A 97 2.06 12.54 5.93
CA TRP A 97 0.71 13.04 5.62
C TRP A 97 -0.34 12.63 6.66
N HIS A 98 -0.18 11.49 7.33
CA HIS A 98 -1.08 11.08 8.41
C HIS A 98 -0.77 11.80 9.74
N GLY A 99 0.48 12.21 9.97
CA GLY A 99 0.90 12.98 11.12
C GLY A 99 2.41 12.92 11.37
N LEU A 100 2.90 13.77 12.27
CA LEU A 100 4.32 13.83 12.66
C LEU A 100 4.68 12.91 13.82
N GLU A 101 3.70 12.22 14.40
CA GLU A 101 3.93 11.23 15.45
C GLU A 101 4.74 10.05 14.93
N TRP A 102 5.59 9.49 15.80
CA TRP A 102 6.55 8.45 15.43
C TRP A 102 5.90 7.21 14.82
N HIS A 103 4.71 6.83 15.32
CA HIS A 103 4.00 5.65 14.84
C HIS A 103 3.51 5.80 13.38
N TYR A 104 3.20 7.01 12.91
CA TYR A 104 2.82 7.25 11.51
C TYR A 104 4.01 7.17 10.56
N ILE A 105 5.16 7.72 10.98
CA ILE A 105 6.41 7.62 10.23
C ILE A 105 6.84 6.15 10.16
N LEU A 106 6.81 5.43 11.29
CA LEU A 106 7.14 4.02 11.36
C LEU A 106 6.22 3.16 10.48
N TYR A 107 4.91 3.47 10.46
CA TYR A 107 3.95 2.84 9.56
C TYR A 107 4.32 3.03 8.07
N GLY A 108 4.70 4.24 7.67
CA GLY A 108 5.20 4.53 6.33
C GLY A 108 6.45 3.72 5.98
N LEU A 109 7.46 3.75 6.85
CA LEU A 109 8.70 2.99 6.65
C LEU A 109 8.47 1.48 6.59
N TYR A 110 7.54 0.96 7.41
CA TYR A 110 7.13 -0.43 7.38
C TYR A 110 6.56 -0.83 6.01
N HIS A 111 5.68 -0.01 5.43
CA HIS A 111 5.13 -0.28 4.10
C HIS A 111 6.16 -0.13 2.97
N ALA A 112 7.10 0.81 3.09
CA ALA A 112 8.24 0.89 2.17
C ALA A 112 9.05 -0.42 2.18
N PHE A 113 9.37 -0.92 3.37
CA PHE A 113 10.12 -2.16 3.53
C PHE A 113 9.37 -3.36 2.94
N LEU A 114 8.06 -3.49 3.20
CA LEU A 114 7.25 -4.56 2.61
C LEU A 114 7.22 -4.48 1.08
N MET A 115 7.07 -3.29 0.51
CA MET A 115 7.03 -3.09 -0.94
C MET A 115 8.34 -3.48 -1.62
N ILE A 116 9.48 -3.07 -1.05
CA ILE A 116 10.82 -3.40 -1.54
C ILE A 116 11.08 -4.89 -1.41
N SER A 117 10.79 -5.47 -0.24
CA SER A 117 10.97 -6.90 0.02
C SER A 117 10.15 -7.76 -0.94
N PHE A 118 8.90 -7.37 -1.19
CA PHE A 118 8.05 -8.07 -2.15
C PHE A 118 8.56 -7.94 -3.59
N ASP A 119 9.09 -6.79 -4.00
CA ASP A 119 9.68 -6.61 -5.34
C ASP A 119 10.92 -7.51 -5.55
N ILE A 120 11.77 -7.64 -4.53
CA ILE A 120 12.92 -8.55 -4.54
C ILE A 120 12.41 -10.00 -4.64
N PHE A 121 11.47 -10.38 -3.79
CA PHE A 121 10.86 -11.71 -3.80
C PHE A 121 10.26 -12.06 -5.17
N GLU A 122 9.47 -11.15 -5.75
CA GLU A 122 8.82 -11.35 -7.06
C GLU A 122 9.86 -11.60 -8.15
N ARG A 123 11.01 -10.93 -8.08
CA ARG A 123 12.10 -11.07 -9.06
C ARG A 123 12.82 -12.42 -8.93
N ILE A 124 13.16 -12.82 -7.71
CA ILE A 124 13.78 -14.13 -7.47
C ILE A 124 12.81 -15.23 -7.89
N ASN A 125 11.53 -15.08 -7.57
CA ASN A 125 10.50 -16.05 -7.95
C ASN A 125 10.27 -16.11 -9.46
N LYS A 126 10.38 -15.00 -10.20
CA LYS A 126 10.34 -15.04 -11.68
C LYS A 126 11.46 -15.88 -12.28
N LYS A 127 12.65 -15.90 -11.64
CA LYS A 127 13.82 -16.67 -12.09
C LYS A 127 13.75 -18.14 -11.67
N HIS A 128 13.41 -18.41 -10.42
CA HIS A 128 13.52 -19.75 -9.82
C HIS A 128 12.18 -20.50 -9.71
N LYS A 129 11.04 -19.80 -9.90
CA LYS A 129 9.66 -20.35 -9.86
C LYS A 129 9.33 -21.21 -8.63
N PHE A 130 9.99 -20.95 -7.50
CA PHE A 130 9.81 -21.73 -6.25
C PHE A 130 8.46 -21.47 -5.57
N TRP A 131 7.81 -20.34 -5.88
CA TRP A 131 6.47 -19.99 -5.40
C TRP A 131 5.48 -19.91 -6.58
N PRO A 132 4.94 -21.06 -7.03
CA PRO A 132 4.03 -21.12 -8.16
C PRO A 132 2.67 -20.49 -7.82
N ASN A 133 1.97 -19.95 -8.81
CA ASN A 133 0.62 -19.40 -8.66
C ASN A 133 -0.43 -20.52 -8.81
N ASN A 134 -0.66 -21.30 -7.74
CA ASN A 134 -1.64 -22.40 -7.76
C ASN A 134 -2.74 -22.19 -6.70
N LYS A 135 -3.73 -23.09 -6.67
CA LYS A 135 -4.87 -23.00 -5.74
C LYS A 135 -4.45 -23.11 -4.26
N ALA A 136 -3.29 -23.71 -3.95
CA ALA A 136 -2.79 -23.89 -2.59
C ALA A 136 -1.95 -22.69 -2.10
N THR A 137 -1.11 -22.10 -2.94
CA THR A 137 -0.28 -20.94 -2.57
C THR A 137 -1.08 -19.65 -2.50
N ARG A 138 -2.22 -19.57 -3.17
CA ARG A 138 -3.11 -18.40 -3.14
C ARG A 138 -3.66 -18.09 -1.74
N PRO A 139 -4.35 -19.01 -1.02
CA PRO A 139 -4.83 -18.74 0.34
C PRO A 139 -3.68 -18.45 1.30
N ILE A 140 -2.54 -19.13 1.17
CA ILE A 140 -1.35 -18.85 1.99
C ILE A 140 -0.88 -17.41 1.80
N ALA A 141 -0.76 -16.95 0.55
CA ALA A 141 -0.35 -15.59 0.25
C ALA A 141 -1.34 -14.53 0.79
N ILE A 142 -2.65 -14.83 0.75
CA ILE A 142 -3.69 -13.97 1.33
C ILE A 142 -3.52 -13.88 2.85
N ILE A 143 -3.41 -15.03 3.54
CA ILE A 143 -3.23 -15.08 4.99
C ILE A 143 -1.95 -14.35 5.41
N MET A 144 -0.84 -14.57 4.72
CA MET A 144 0.42 -13.88 5.00
C MET A 144 0.26 -12.36 4.82
N THR A 145 -0.29 -11.93 3.69
CA THR A 145 -0.50 -10.50 3.40
C THR A 145 -1.42 -9.87 4.44
N PHE A 146 -2.53 -10.52 4.78
CA PHE A 146 -3.46 -10.07 5.82
C PHE A 146 -2.75 -9.82 7.15
N ASN A 147 -1.91 -10.75 7.61
CA ASN A 147 -1.16 -10.59 8.86
C ASN A 147 -0.18 -9.42 8.81
N PHE A 148 0.58 -9.26 7.72
CA PHE A 148 1.49 -8.11 7.55
C PHE A 148 0.72 -6.78 7.54
N ILE A 149 -0.43 -6.73 6.87
CA ILE A 149 -1.28 -5.53 6.86
C ILE A 149 -1.84 -5.22 8.24
N CYS A 150 -2.38 -6.23 8.93
CA CYS A 150 -2.90 -6.05 10.29
C CYS A 150 -1.82 -5.57 11.26
N PHE A 151 -0.59 -6.07 11.12
CA PHE A 151 0.55 -5.59 11.90
C PHE A 151 0.88 -4.13 11.57
N GLY A 152 0.88 -3.75 10.28
CA GLY A 152 0.98 -2.35 9.87
C GLY A 152 -0.08 -1.46 10.53
N PHE A 153 -1.35 -1.88 10.52
CA PHE A 153 -2.41 -1.15 11.20
C PHE A 153 -2.26 -1.09 12.73
N TYR A 154 -1.64 -2.10 13.33
CA TYR A 154 -1.34 -2.06 14.76
C TYR A 154 -0.29 -1.00 15.07
N ILE A 155 0.77 -0.88 14.25
CA ILE A 155 1.71 0.25 14.35
C ILE A 155 0.97 1.57 14.18
N PHE A 156 0.15 1.69 13.13
CA PHE A 156 -0.62 2.89 12.83
C PHE A 156 -1.52 3.34 14.00
N SER A 157 -2.06 2.39 14.77
CA SER A 157 -2.93 2.66 15.92
C SER A 157 -2.25 3.41 17.07
N GLY A 158 -0.93 3.52 17.07
CA GLY A 158 -0.16 4.14 18.16
C GLY A 158 -0.11 3.30 19.44
N LYS A 159 -0.75 2.13 19.50
CA LYS A 159 -0.72 1.22 20.68
C LYS A 159 0.52 0.32 20.75
N PHE A 160 1.38 0.39 19.73
CA PHE A 160 2.59 -0.42 19.65
C PHE A 160 3.75 0.17 20.46
N ILE A 161 3.74 1.49 20.67
CA ILE A 161 4.71 2.29 21.45
C ILE A 161 3.93 2.93 22.59
#